data_AF-A0A1H9XUN2-F1
#
_entry.id   AF-A0A1H9XUN2-F1
#
_cell.length_a   1.000
_cell.length_b   1.000
_cell.length_c   1.000
_cell.angle_alpha   90.00
_cell.angle_beta   90.00
_cell.angle_gamma   90.00
#
_symmetry.space_group_name_H-M   'P 1'
#
loop_
_entity.id
_entity.type
_entity.pdbx_description
1 polymer ?
#
loop_
_entity_poly.entity_id
_entity_poly.type
_entity_poly.pdbx_seq_one_letter_code
_entity_poly.pdbx_strand_id
1 'polypeptide(L)'
;MSAQLQLPYPATVPAASHPSSAFTTPTCPADATASAVGRSALERRARLTAKLAKLAATGQLAPLTRQIAGLGGCAHPIRLTGHRTHLDTATGEILNHFDSDQLPAGELLVRCGNRRATRCPACSTVYRYDTYQLIAAGLRGGKTVPTSVAAHPRVFTTLTTPGFGPVHNQPDTGRCPCGHTHPDNDRLLGTPLDPERYDYMGAVLWNAHAPALWARFTTHLRREIAKAAGLTQRTLRHHATLSYAKVAEYQKRGQVHFHAVIRLDGPTGPTSTPPAWATTQLLDHAVRTAATRTRVHHEGEPPKQPQPAGHIPASQPQDSERAGRLVFRFGRQIDVRAIRGTDFTEGGPVTERHVAAYIAKYATKGAETTTGTLDRRLRLLA
;
A
#
# COMPACT_ATOMS: atom_id res chain seq x y z
N MET A 1 12.18 -18.20 0.29
CA MET A 1 10.76 -17.98 0.58
C MET A 1 10.04 -17.55 -0.69
N SER A 2 9.50 -18.49 -1.46
CA SER A 2 8.54 -18.16 -2.51
C SER A 2 7.20 -17.95 -1.83
N ALA A 3 6.68 -16.72 -1.82
CA ALA A 3 5.34 -16.47 -1.31
C ALA A 3 4.34 -17.24 -2.19
N GLN A 4 3.87 -18.39 -1.70
CA GLN A 4 2.74 -19.09 -2.31
C GLN A 4 1.51 -18.19 -2.19
N LEU A 5 0.99 -17.78 -3.34
CA LEU A 5 -0.24 -17.03 -3.48
C LEU A 5 -1.42 -17.99 -3.27
N GLN A 6 -1.81 -18.21 -2.02
CA GLN A 6 -3.14 -18.73 -1.70
C GLN A 6 -4.14 -17.55 -1.66
N LEU A 7 -5.11 -17.59 -2.57
CA LEU A 7 -6.28 -16.72 -2.56
C LEU A 7 -7.40 -17.47 -1.83
N PRO A 8 -8.09 -16.86 -0.84
CA PRO A 8 -9.40 -17.33 -0.44
C PRO A 8 -10.46 -16.68 -1.34
N TYR A 9 -11.43 -17.52 -1.76
CA TYR A 9 -12.69 -17.25 -2.47
C TYR A 9 -12.72 -17.35 -4.01
N PRO A 10 -13.54 -18.29 -4.56
CA PRO A 10 -14.07 -18.18 -5.91
C PRO A 10 -15.18 -17.11 -5.95
N ALA A 11 -15.35 -16.50 -7.13
CA ALA A 11 -16.45 -15.60 -7.40
C ALA A 11 -17.74 -16.41 -7.59
N THR A 12 -18.57 -16.47 -6.56
CA THR A 12 -19.95 -16.96 -6.67
C THR A 12 -20.88 -15.89 -6.13
N VAL A 13 -21.79 -15.40 -6.98
CA VAL A 13 -22.89 -14.51 -6.62
C VAL A 13 -23.91 -15.33 -5.82
N PRO A 14 -24.28 -14.96 -4.56
CA PRO A 14 -25.38 -15.64 -3.89
C PRO A 14 -26.71 -15.07 -4.36
N ALA A 15 -27.55 -15.94 -4.90
CA ALA A 15 -28.98 -15.70 -5.05
C ALA A 15 -29.64 -15.54 -3.67
N ALA A 16 -30.72 -14.76 -3.64
CA ALA A 16 -31.49 -14.45 -2.44
C ALA A 16 -31.99 -15.71 -1.72
N SER A 17 -31.70 -15.83 -0.43
CA SER A 17 -32.35 -16.78 0.48
C SER A 17 -32.82 -16.05 1.74
N HIS A 18 -34.11 -16.22 2.04
CA HIS A 18 -34.79 -15.68 3.21
C HIS A 18 -34.26 -16.30 4.52
N PRO A 19 -34.25 -15.57 5.65
CA PRO A 19 -33.81 -16.11 6.92
C PRO A 19 -34.97 -16.79 7.65
N SER A 20 -34.79 -18.05 8.04
CA SER A 20 -35.58 -18.69 9.09
C SER A 20 -34.64 -19.46 10.01
N SER A 21 -34.35 -18.87 11.16
CA SER A 21 -33.92 -19.57 12.38
C SER A 21 -33.94 -18.55 13.52
N ALA A 22 -34.76 -18.84 14.53
CA ALA A 22 -35.01 -17.98 15.68
C ALA A 22 -33.77 -17.89 16.57
N PHE A 23 -33.30 -16.67 16.84
CA PHE A 23 -32.35 -16.39 17.90
C PHE A 23 -33.10 -16.27 19.23
N THR A 24 -32.88 -17.21 20.14
CA THR A 24 -33.27 -17.10 21.54
C THR A 24 -32.45 -16.00 22.20
N THR A 25 -33.10 -14.92 22.64
CA THR A 25 -32.51 -13.81 23.40
C THR A 25 -32.17 -14.25 24.82
N PRO A 26 -30.95 -13.96 25.33
CA PRO A 26 -30.68 -14.05 26.76
C PRO A 26 -31.25 -12.81 27.46
N THR A 27 -32.11 -13.05 28.46
CA THR A 27 -32.70 -12.03 29.32
C THR A 27 -31.64 -11.50 30.29
N CYS A 28 -31.30 -10.21 30.19
CA CYS A 28 -30.58 -9.46 31.22
C CYS A 28 -31.51 -8.39 31.82
N PRO A 29 -31.37 -8.06 33.11
CA PRO A 29 -32.23 -7.09 33.77
C PRO A 29 -32.01 -5.69 33.19
N ALA A 30 -33.08 -4.91 33.11
CA ALA A 30 -33.13 -3.61 32.46
C ALA A 30 -32.30 -2.57 33.24
N ASP A 31 -31.12 -2.23 32.72
CA ASP A 31 -30.33 -1.08 33.17
C ASP A 31 -30.88 0.24 32.58
N ALA A 32 -31.06 1.22 33.46
CA ALA A 32 -31.60 2.55 33.15
C ALA A 32 -30.78 3.39 32.14
N THR A 33 -29.59 2.92 31.73
CA THR A 33 -28.72 3.55 30.72
C THR A 33 -29.18 3.31 29.29
N ALA A 34 -29.92 2.23 29.01
CA ALA A 34 -30.46 1.94 27.67
C ALA A 34 -31.53 2.97 27.23
N SER A 35 -32.29 3.52 28.19
CA SER A 35 -33.35 4.51 27.96
C SER A 35 -32.82 5.88 27.47
N ALA A 36 -31.67 6.32 27.96
CA ALA A 36 -31.06 7.58 27.53
C ALA A 36 -30.50 7.49 26.10
N VAL A 37 -29.86 6.37 25.77
CA VAL A 37 -29.34 6.10 24.41
C VAL A 37 -30.49 5.98 23.41
N GLY A 38 -31.58 5.29 23.78
CA GLY A 38 -32.79 5.14 22.95
C GLY A 38 -33.53 6.46 22.69
N ARG A 39 -33.68 7.32 23.71
CA ARG A 39 -34.25 8.68 23.55
C ARG A 39 -33.41 9.53 22.61
N SER A 40 -32.08 9.48 22.74
CA SER A 40 -31.16 10.19 21.83
C SER A 40 -31.26 9.71 20.37
N ALA A 41 -31.54 8.42 20.14
CA ALA A 41 -31.65 7.86 18.80
C ALA A 41 -32.97 8.25 18.11
N LEU A 42 -34.08 8.24 18.85
CA LEU A 42 -35.40 8.70 18.36
C LEU A 42 -35.37 10.17 18.01
N GLU A 43 -34.76 11.02 18.85
CA GLU A 43 -34.60 12.44 18.55
C GLU A 43 -33.74 12.68 17.31
N ARG A 44 -32.62 11.96 17.14
CA ARG A 44 -31.80 12.04 15.93
C ARG A 44 -32.61 11.67 14.69
N ARG A 45 -33.42 10.62 14.77
CA ARG A 45 -34.29 10.17 13.67
C ARG A 45 -35.36 11.21 13.34
N ALA A 46 -36.03 11.77 14.35
CA ALA A 46 -37.03 12.83 14.15
C ALA A 46 -36.44 14.07 13.47
N ARG A 47 -35.27 14.54 13.92
CA ARG A 47 -34.54 15.66 13.29
C ARG A 47 -34.17 15.37 11.84
N LEU A 48 -33.71 14.14 11.56
CA LEU A 48 -33.39 13.71 10.20
C LEU A 48 -34.64 13.69 9.31
N THR A 49 -35.75 13.12 9.78
CA THR A 49 -37.02 13.07 9.07
C THR A 49 -37.54 14.47 8.76
N ALA A 50 -37.51 15.38 9.72
CA ALA A 50 -37.92 16.77 9.51
C ALA A 50 -37.03 17.47 8.46
N LYS A 51 -35.71 17.24 8.49
CA LYS A 51 -34.78 17.79 7.50
C LYS A 51 -35.06 17.24 6.09
N LEU A 52 -35.33 15.94 5.97
CA LEU A 52 -35.68 15.31 4.69
C LEU A 52 -37.03 15.82 4.15
N ALA A 53 -38.03 15.97 5.02
CA ALA A 53 -39.33 16.52 4.65
C ALA A 53 -39.20 17.97 4.14
N LYS A 54 -38.39 18.80 4.80
CA LYS A 54 -38.09 20.16 4.33
C LYS A 54 -37.43 20.16 2.95
N LEU A 55 -36.42 19.32 2.74
CA LEU A 55 -35.73 19.19 1.45
C LEU A 55 -36.68 18.70 0.35
N ALA A 56 -37.63 17.81 0.67
CA ALA A 56 -38.65 17.37 -0.27
C ALA A 56 -39.60 18.51 -0.64
N ALA A 57 -40.10 19.26 0.35
CA ALA A 57 -41.00 20.39 0.14
C ALA A 57 -40.37 21.52 -0.69
N THR A 58 -39.05 21.72 -0.59
CA THR A 58 -38.32 22.73 -1.38
C THR A 58 -37.75 22.21 -2.70
N GLY A 59 -38.10 20.99 -3.12
CA GLY A 59 -37.57 20.37 -4.35
C GLY A 59 -36.07 20.04 -4.33
N GLN A 60 -35.42 20.12 -3.16
CA GLN A 60 -33.97 19.91 -2.97
C GLN A 60 -33.59 18.45 -2.72
N LEU A 61 -34.56 17.56 -2.54
CA LEU A 61 -34.30 16.14 -2.30
C LEU A 61 -33.61 15.46 -3.49
N ALA A 62 -34.09 15.66 -4.72
CA ALA A 62 -33.46 15.07 -5.91
C ALA A 62 -32.06 15.66 -6.20
N PRO A 63 -31.83 16.98 -6.13
CA PRO A 63 -30.49 17.56 -6.13
C PRO A 63 -29.55 16.98 -5.07
N LEU A 64 -30.01 16.83 -3.83
CA LEU A 64 -29.21 16.23 -2.75
C LEU A 64 -28.85 14.77 -3.06
N THR A 65 -29.80 13.99 -3.56
CA THR A 65 -29.57 12.60 -3.97
C THR A 65 -28.51 12.52 -5.07
N ARG A 66 -28.55 13.40 -6.08
CA ARG A 66 -27.51 13.47 -7.12
C ARG A 66 -26.14 13.80 -6.52
N GLN A 67 -26.09 14.78 -5.62
CA GLN A 67 -24.85 15.16 -4.93
C GLN A 67 -24.24 13.98 -4.15
N ILE A 68 -25.06 13.25 -3.39
CA ILE A 68 -24.62 12.08 -2.62
C ILE A 68 -24.25 10.92 -3.54
N ALA A 69 -25.01 10.68 -4.62
CA ALA A 69 -24.73 9.62 -5.60
C ALA A 69 -23.34 9.81 -6.24
N GLY A 70 -22.93 11.06 -6.51
CA GLY A 70 -21.60 11.39 -7.01
C GLY A 70 -20.44 10.96 -6.09
N LEU A 71 -20.72 10.71 -4.80
CA LEU A 71 -19.71 10.20 -3.86
C LEU A 71 -19.42 8.71 -4.05
N GLY A 72 -20.28 7.98 -4.77
CA GLY A 72 -20.11 6.56 -5.08
C GLY A 72 -19.89 5.72 -3.82
N GLY A 73 -20.66 5.98 -2.75
CA GLY A 73 -20.57 5.26 -1.48
C GLY A 73 -19.38 5.64 -0.58
N CYS A 74 -18.75 6.81 -0.77
CA CYS A 74 -17.71 7.28 0.14
C CYS A 74 -18.23 7.39 1.57
N ALA A 75 -17.58 6.71 2.51
CA ALA A 75 -17.99 6.67 3.92
C ALA A 75 -17.64 7.96 4.70
N HIS A 76 -16.66 8.73 4.21
CA HIS A 76 -16.11 9.89 4.91
C HIS A 76 -15.85 11.06 3.95
N PRO A 77 -16.86 11.57 3.24
CA PRO A 77 -16.66 12.63 2.25
C PRO A 77 -16.03 13.88 2.88
N ILE A 78 -15.13 14.52 2.13
CA ILE A 78 -14.58 15.83 2.48
C ILE A 78 -15.67 16.87 2.17
N ARG A 79 -15.90 17.75 3.14
CA ARG A 79 -16.82 18.88 3.05
C ARG A 79 -16.02 20.13 2.76
N LEU A 80 -16.31 20.78 1.63
CA LEU A 80 -15.65 22.00 1.19
C LEU A 80 -16.64 23.14 1.22
N THR A 81 -16.21 24.27 1.78
CA THR A 81 -16.94 25.53 1.79
C THR A 81 -16.14 26.56 1.01
N GLY A 82 -16.80 27.29 0.12
CA GLY A 82 -16.20 28.34 -0.67
C GLY A 82 -16.94 28.55 -1.99
N HIS A 83 -16.42 29.48 -2.78
CA HIS A 83 -16.99 29.85 -4.07
C HIS A 83 -15.93 29.77 -5.18
N ARG A 84 -16.38 29.74 -6.42
CA ARG A 84 -15.54 29.82 -7.62
C ARG A 84 -16.19 30.76 -8.62
N THR A 85 -15.48 31.82 -8.98
CA THR A 85 -15.87 32.74 -10.06
C THR A 85 -14.97 32.48 -11.27
N HIS A 86 -15.57 32.19 -12.41
CA HIS A 86 -14.89 32.11 -13.69
C HIS A 86 -15.12 33.43 -14.42
N LEU A 87 -14.01 34.08 -14.79
CA LEU A 87 -14.01 35.38 -15.47
C LEU A 87 -13.47 35.21 -16.89
N ASP A 88 -13.97 35.99 -17.83
CA ASP A 88 -13.30 36.23 -19.08
C ASP A 88 -12.05 37.09 -18.82
N THR A 89 -10.88 36.61 -19.22
CA THR A 89 -9.60 37.27 -18.93
C THR A 89 -9.37 38.55 -19.73
N ALA A 90 -10.04 38.73 -20.86
CA ALA A 90 -9.89 39.91 -21.73
C ALA A 90 -10.87 41.03 -21.34
N THR A 91 -12.11 40.69 -20.96
CA THR A 91 -13.16 41.67 -20.64
C THR A 91 -13.40 41.86 -19.14
N GLY A 92 -13.00 40.88 -18.31
CA GLY A 92 -13.30 40.85 -16.87
C GLY A 92 -14.73 40.42 -16.55
N GLU A 93 -15.52 40.00 -17.54
CA GLU A 93 -16.91 39.56 -17.35
C GLU A 93 -17.00 38.26 -16.55
N ILE A 94 -17.98 38.14 -15.64
CA ILE A 94 -18.25 36.90 -14.91
C ILE A 94 -19.01 35.92 -15.81
N LEU A 95 -18.32 34.88 -16.26
CA LEU A 95 -18.89 33.79 -17.06
C LEU A 95 -19.69 32.80 -16.21
N ASN A 96 -19.22 32.55 -14.98
CA ASN A 96 -19.86 31.60 -14.07
C ASN A 96 -19.48 31.91 -12.62
N HIS A 97 -20.44 31.87 -11.70
CA HIS A 97 -20.18 31.93 -10.27
C HIS A 97 -20.84 30.73 -9.59
N PHE A 98 -20.06 30.05 -8.77
CA PHE A 98 -20.49 28.90 -7.98
C PHE A 98 -20.27 29.22 -6.51
N ASP A 99 -21.27 29.01 -5.67
CA ASP A 99 -21.11 28.99 -4.20
C ASP A 99 -21.57 27.63 -3.64
N SER A 100 -20.77 27.09 -2.73
CA SER A 100 -21.06 25.83 -2.05
C SER A 100 -22.25 25.88 -1.10
N ASP A 101 -22.58 27.05 -0.54
CA ASP A 101 -23.70 27.21 0.40
C ASP A 101 -25.07 27.03 -0.28
N GLN A 102 -25.13 27.28 -1.58
CA GLN A 102 -26.29 27.05 -2.44
C GLN A 102 -26.50 25.57 -2.77
N LEU A 103 -25.55 24.69 -2.44
CA LEU A 103 -25.73 23.26 -2.64
C LEU A 103 -26.73 22.67 -1.64
N PRO A 104 -27.45 21.60 -1.99
CA PRO A 104 -28.46 21.00 -1.11
C PRO A 104 -27.90 20.51 0.24
N ALA A 105 -26.63 20.12 0.28
CA ALA A 105 -25.94 19.75 1.50
C ALA A 105 -25.41 20.96 2.32
N GLY A 106 -25.48 22.17 1.77
CA GLY A 106 -24.87 23.41 2.29
C GLY A 106 -23.36 23.49 2.10
N GLU A 107 -22.77 22.47 1.46
CA GLU A 107 -21.33 22.30 1.26
C GLU A 107 -21.10 21.50 -0.03
N LEU A 108 -19.92 21.64 -0.63
CA LEU A 108 -19.48 20.76 -1.70
C LEU A 108 -18.90 19.48 -1.10
N LEU A 109 -19.55 18.35 -1.40
CA LEU A 109 -19.10 17.03 -0.96
C LEU A 109 -18.17 16.40 -2.00
N VAL A 110 -16.97 16.03 -1.57
CA VAL A 110 -15.97 15.36 -2.41
C VAL A 110 -15.58 14.02 -1.79
N ARG A 111 -15.32 13.03 -2.62
CA ARG A 111 -14.83 11.71 -2.18
C ARG A 111 -13.53 11.87 -1.41
N CYS A 112 -13.35 11.11 -0.33
CA CYS A 112 -12.16 11.24 0.52
C CYS A 112 -10.84 10.82 -0.12
N GLY A 113 -10.88 10.08 -1.23
CA GLY A 113 -9.69 9.55 -1.91
C GLY A 113 -8.84 8.59 -1.07
N ASN A 114 -9.30 8.18 0.11
CA ASN A 114 -8.50 7.37 1.03
C ASN A 114 -8.34 5.95 0.48
N ARG A 115 -7.11 5.56 0.18
CA ARG A 115 -6.78 4.25 -0.41
C ARG A 115 -6.91 3.07 0.56
N ARG A 116 -7.01 3.31 1.87
CA ARG A 116 -7.10 2.25 2.89
C ARG A 116 -8.52 1.70 2.96
N ALA A 117 -8.67 0.39 2.76
CA ALA A 117 -9.97 -0.28 2.78
C ALA A 117 -10.67 -0.15 4.14
N THR A 118 -9.91 -0.16 5.23
CA THR A 118 -10.42 0.02 6.60
C THR A 118 -10.99 1.42 6.85
N ARG A 119 -10.58 2.43 6.07
CA ARG A 119 -11.04 3.82 6.20
C ARG A 119 -12.19 4.16 5.27
N CYS A 120 -12.13 3.71 4.03
CA CYS A 120 -13.21 3.91 3.09
C CYS A 120 -13.20 2.79 2.03
N PRO A 121 -14.01 1.73 2.21
CA PRO A 121 -14.07 0.62 1.26
C PRO A 121 -14.35 1.08 -0.18
N ALA A 122 -15.27 2.02 -0.36
CA ALA A 122 -15.64 2.53 -1.69
C ALA A 122 -14.49 3.25 -2.41
N CYS A 123 -13.83 4.22 -1.76
CA CYS A 123 -12.71 4.95 -2.36
C CYS A 123 -11.49 4.05 -2.58
N SER A 124 -11.19 3.17 -1.63
CA SER A 124 -10.12 2.17 -1.76
C SER A 124 -10.37 1.22 -2.93
N THR A 125 -11.61 0.77 -3.13
CA THR A 125 -11.97 -0.11 -4.25
C THR A 125 -11.75 0.56 -5.61
N VAL A 126 -12.16 1.82 -5.76
CA VAL A 126 -11.88 2.60 -6.98
C VAL A 126 -10.36 2.73 -7.19
N TYR A 127 -9.63 3.14 -6.17
CA TYR A 127 -8.17 3.27 -6.23
C TYR A 127 -7.49 1.94 -6.64
N ARG A 128 -7.96 0.81 -6.11
CA ARG A 128 -7.47 -0.53 -6.46
C ARG A 128 -7.69 -0.83 -7.93
N TYR A 129 -8.89 -0.60 -8.45
CA TYR A 129 -9.18 -0.86 -9.86
C TYR A 129 -8.46 0.10 -10.80
N ASP A 130 -8.32 1.37 -10.44
CA ASP A 130 -7.52 2.33 -11.21
C ASP A 130 -6.06 1.91 -11.24
N THR A 131 -5.50 1.49 -10.11
CA THR A 131 -4.14 0.92 -10.04
C THR A 131 -4.02 -0.31 -10.92
N TYR A 132 -4.98 -1.24 -10.86
CA TYR A 132 -4.99 -2.42 -11.72
C TYR A 132 -4.91 -2.03 -13.19
N GLN A 133 -5.77 -1.10 -13.63
CA GLN A 133 -5.82 -0.68 -15.02
C GLN A 133 -4.56 0.07 -15.46
N LEU A 134 -3.96 0.88 -14.58
CA LEU A 134 -2.70 1.57 -14.85
C LEU A 134 -1.56 0.57 -15.07
N ILE A 135 -1.42 -0.41 -14.18
CA ILE A 135 -0.39 -1.44 -14.29
C ILE A 135 -0.65 -2.34 -15.49
N ALA A 136 -1.90 -2.79 -15.69
CA ALA A 136 -2.27 -3.64 -16.81
C ALA A 136 -2.00 -2.95 -18.15
N ALA A 137 -2.43 -1.69 -18.33
CA ALA A 137 -2.16 -0.94 -19.55
C ALA A 137 -0.66 -0.74 -19.78
N GLY A 138 0.13 -0.50 -18.73
CA GLY A 138 1.58 -0.48 -18.84
C GLY A 138 2.18 -1.82 -19.27
N LEU A 139 1.60 -2.94 -18.85
CA LEU A 139 2.20 -4.25 -19.13
C LEU A 139 1.82 -4.82 -20.50
N ARG A 140 0.58 -4.60 -20.96
CA ARG A 140 0.02 -5.24 -22.15
C ARG A 140 -0.51 -4.28 -23.22
N GLY A 141 -0.43 -2.97 -22.95
CA GLY A 141 -1.10 -1.94 -23.73
C GLY A 141 -2.59 -1.79 -23.37
N GLY A 142 -3.21 -0.80 -23.99
CA GLY A 142 -4.60 -0.38 -23.76
C GLY A 142 -4.70 1.06 -23.25
N LYS A 143 -5.91 1.62 -23.33
CA LYS A 143 -6.17 3.06 -23.09
C LYS A 143 -5.26 3.89 -24.01
N THR A 144 -4.31 4.63 -23.44
CA THR A 144 -3.35 5.49 -24.15
C THR A 144 -1.99 4.84 -24.36
N VAL A 145 -1.81 3.55 -23.99
CA VAL A 145 -0.54 2.83 -24.11
C VAL A 145 -0.59 1.84 -25.29
N PRO A 146 0.39 1.85 -26.21
CA PRO A 146 0.44 0.89 -27.33
C PRO A 146 0.55 -0.56 -26.87
N THR A 147 0.00 -1.49 -27.66
CA THR A 147 0.11 -2.94 -27.41
C THR A 147 1.54 -3.47 -27.57
N SER A 148 2.40 -2.77 -28.33
CA SER A 148 3.82 -3.10 -28.47
C SER A 148 4.59 -3.12 -27.15
N VAL A 149 4.10 -2.43 -26.11
CA VAL A 149 4.70 -2.46 -24.76
C VAL A 149 4.77 -3.88 -24.17
N ALA A 150 3.89 -4.78 -24.62
CA ALA A 150 3.91 -6.19 -24.23
C ALA A 150 5.19 -6.93 -24.68
N ALA A 151 5.96 -6.38 -25.61
CA ALA A 151 7.27 -6.91 -26.01
C ALA A 151 8.44 -6.31 -25.20
N HIS A 152 8.22 -5.24 -24.43
CA HIS A 152 9.30 -4.52 -23.76
C HIS A 152 9.87 -5.32 -22.57
N PRO A 153 11.20 -5.32 -22.34
CA PRO A 153 11.82 -6.04 -21.24
C PRO A 153 11.29 -5.59 -19.89
N ARG A 154 10.82 -6.55 -19.09
CA ARG A 154 10.19 -6.27 -17.80
C ARG A 154 10.36 -7.40 -16.80
N VAL A 155 10.50 -7.02 -15.54
CA VAL A 155 10.64 -7.92 -14.40
C VAL A 155 9.71 -7.53 -13.26
N PHE A 156 9.28 -8.54 -12.51
CA PHE A 156 8.70 -8.38 -11.19
C PHE A 156 9.77 -8.66 -10.16
N THR A 157 10.04 -7.68 -9.31
CA THR A 157 11.11 -7.71 -8.31
C THR A 157 10.52 -7.67 -6.91
N THR A 158 11.03 -8.52 -6.03
CA THR A 158 10.79 -8.46 -4.58
C THR A 158 12.10 -8.17 -3.86
N LEU A 159 12.15 -7.05 -3.13
CA LEU A 159 13.26 -6.67 -2.26
C LEU A 159 12.83 -6.81 -0.81
N THR A 160 13.44 -7.76 -0.09
CA THR A 160 13.05 -8.04 1.30
C THR A 160 13.77 -7.17 2.31
N THR A 161 13.21 -7.12 3.50
CA THR A 161 13.88 -6.61 4.70
C THR A 161 14.96 -7.59 5.20
N PRO A 162 16.02 -7.13 5.87
CA PRO A 162 16.86 -7.98 6.70
C PRO A 162 16.06 -8.61 7.86
N GLY A 163 16.68 -9.57 8.56
CA GLY A 163 16.14 -10.14 9.80
C GLY A 163 16.59 -9.35 11.02
N PHE A 164 15.72 -9.28 12.03
CA PHE A 164 15.92 -8.57 13.31
C PHE A 164 15.88 -9.51 14.52
N GLY A 165 15.95 -10.81 14.28
CA GLY A 165 15.70 -11.86 15.27
C GLY A 165 14.74 -12.91 14.70
N PRO A 166 14.71 -14.11 15.30
CA PRO A 166 13.82 -15.17 14.88
C PRO A 166 12.37 -14.83 15.26
N VAL A 167 11.44 -15.13 14.36
CA VAL A 167 10.00 -14.90 14.54
C VAL A 167 9.24 -16.19 14.30
N HIS A 168 8.06 -16.30 14.89
CA HIS A 168 7.09 -17.33 14.53
C HIS A 168 6.75 -17.22 13.04
N ASN A 169 6.83 -18.33 12.32
CA ASN A 169 6.54 -18.39 10.88
C ASN A 169 5.90 -19.74 10.50
N GLN A 170 5.54 -19.87 9.23
CA GLN A 170 5.01 -21.10 8.64
C GLN A 170 5.99 -21.52 7.54
N PRO A 171 6.96 -22.40 7.85
CA PRO A 171 7.87 -22.94 6.85
C PRO A 171 7.12 -23.75 5.79
N ASP A 172 7.63 -23.76 4.55
CA ASP A 172 7.06 -24.58 3.46
C ASP A 172 7.16 -26.08 3.80
N THR A 173 8.18 -26.47 4.57
CA THR A 173 8.37 -27.81 5.10
C THR A 173 8.77 -27.75 6.58
N GLY A 174 8.22 -28.65 7.39
CA GLY A 174 8.53 -28.76 8.82
C GLY A 174 7.64 -27.91 9.72
N ARG A 175 8.15 -27.60 10.91
CA ARG A 175 7.44 -26.85 11.96
C ARG A 175 8.10 -25.50 12.17
N CYS A 176 7.35 -24.56 12.73
CA CYS A 176 7.90 -23.30 13.21
C CYS A 176 9.08 -23.58 14.16
N PRO A 177 10.11 -22.72 14.24
CA PRO A 177 11.21 -22.93 15.18
C PRO A 177 10.79 -23.00 16.66
N CYS A 178 9.56 -22.60 17.01
CA CYS A 178 8.99 -22.85 18.34
C CYS A 178 8.53 -24.31 18.58
N GLY A 179 8.59 -25.17 17.56
CA GLY A 179 8.13 -26.57 17.62
C GLY A 179 6.66 -26.79 17.23
N HIS A 180 5.88 -25.73 17.01
CA HIS A 180 4.46 -25.84 16.64
C HIS A 180 4.20 -25.63 15.14
N THR A 181 3.07 -26.14 14.66
CA THR A 181 2.53 -25.78 13.34
C THR A 181 1.48 -24.70 13.55
N HIS A 182 1.67 -23.56 12.91
CA HIS A 182 0.75 -22.43 13.02
C HIS A 182 -0.25 -22.46 11.85
N PRO A 183 -1.57 -22.31 12.08
CA PRO A 183 -2.53 -22.04 11.02
C PRO A 183 -2.38 -20.61 10.48
N ASP A 184 -2.92 -20.34 9.28
CA ASP A 184 -2.78 -19.05 8.59
C ASP A 184 -3.22 -17.82 9.41
N ASN A 185 -4.16 -17.99 10.35
CA ASN A 185 -4.68 -16.90 11.19
C ASN A 185 -4.11 -16.91 12.62
N ASP A 186 -3.05 -17.69 12.88
CA ASP A 186 -2.40 -17.67 14.18
C ASP A 186 -1.83 -16.28 14.49
N ARG A 187 -2.16 -15.78 15.69
CA ARG A 187 -1.74 -14.46 16.18
C ARG A 187 -0.25 -14.40 16.48
N LEU A 188 0.40 -15.54 16.73
CA LEU A 188 1.83 -15.59 16.96
C LEU A 188 2.62 -15.35 15.67
N LEU A 189 2.08 -15.64 14.48
CA LEU A 189 2.81 -15.48 13.22
C LEU A 189 3.34 -14.06 13.03
N GLY A 190 4.66 -13.94 12.89
CA GLY A 190 5.38 -12.68 12.76
C GLY A 190 5.83 -12.06 14.08
N THR A 191 5.39 -12.58 15.22
CA THR A 191 5.89 -12.15 16.54
C THR A 191 7.26 -12.78 16.83
N PRO A 192 8.14 -12.12 17.61
CA PRO A 192 9.43 -12.69 17.98
C PRO A 192 9.31 -13.96 18.81
N LEU A 193 10.20 -14.93 18.59
CA LEU A 193 10.29 -16.11 19.46
C LEU A 193 10.80 -15.75 20.86
N ASP A 194 11.73 -14.79 20.92
CA ASP A 194 12.26 -14.20 22.15
C ASP A 194 12.10 -12.68 22.03
N PRO A 195 11.05 -12.09 22.66
CA PRO A 195 10.84 -10.65 22.63
C PRO A 195 11.99 -9.84 23.23
N GLU A 196 12.67 -10.35 24.26
CA GLU A 196 13.76 -9.61 24.93
C GLU A 196 15.01 -9.49 24.06
N ARG A 197 15.22 -10.43 23.13
CA ARG A 197 16.37 -10.44 22.21
C ARG A 197 16.07 -9.88 20.82
N TYR A 198 14.84 -9.50 20.54
CA TYR A 198 14.45 -9.01 19.21
C TYR A 198 14.92 -7.56 19.00
N ASP A 199 15.54 -7.28 17.86
CA ASP A 199 16.00 -5.95 17.49
C ASP A 199 14.85 -5.06 16.98
N TYR A 200 13.98 -4.66 17.91
CA TYR A 200 12.86 -3.75 17.62
C TYR A 200 13.35 -2.41 17.07
N MET A 201 14.47 -1.90 17.60
CA MET A 201 15.05 -0.64 17.17
C MET A 201 15.45 -0.70 15.69
N GLY A 202 16.22 -1.71 15.30
CA GLY A 202 16.59 -1.95 13.91
C GLY A 202 15.37 -2.14 13.02
N ALA A 203 14.34 -2.85 13.49
CA ALA A 203 13.10 -3.05 12.75
C ALA A 203 12.33 -1.74 12.49
N VAL A 204 12.23 -0.85 13.48
CA VAL A 204 11.59 0.47 13.35
C VAL A 204 12.42 1.37 12.43
N LEU A 205 13.73 1.46 12.65
CA LEU A 205 14.61 2.27 11.84
C LEU A 205 14.66 1.78 10.38
N TRP A 206 14.59 0.48 10.13
CA TRP A 206 14.45 -0.08 8.79
C TRP A 206 13.22 0.48 8.08
N ASN A 207 12.05 0.44 8.73
CA ASN A 207 10.82 0.97 8.15
C ASN A 207 10.92 2.48 7.89
N ALA A 208 11.55 3.23 8.80
CA ALA A 208 11.79 4.67 8.63
C ALA A 208 12.71 4.98 7.43
N HIS A 209 13.74 4.15 7.20
CA HIS A 209 14.70 4.32 6.11
C HIS A 209 14.30 3.63 4.79
N ALA A 210 13.23 2.84 4.77
CA ALA A 210 12.77 2.13 3.58
C ALA A 210 12.53 3.06 2.35
N PRO A 211 11.95 4.28 2.49
CA PRO A 211 11.83 5.21 1.36
C PRO A 211 13.19 5.67 0.81
N ALA A 212 14.16 5.98 1.68
CA ALA A 212 15.50 6.40 1.29
C ALA A 212 16.28 5.27 0.60
N LEU A 213 16.12 4.03 1.09
CA LEU A 213 16.67 2.84 0.45
C LEU A 213 16.12 2.66 -0.95
N TRP A 214 14.81 2.80 -1.14
CA TRP A 214 14.22 2.75 -2.48
C TRP A 214 14.78 3.85 -3.40
N ALA A 215 14.89 5.08 -2.92
CA ALA A 215 15.43 6.19 -3.72
C ALA A 215 16.87 5.89 -4.19
N ARG A 216 17.74 5.43 -3.27
CA ARG A 216 19.12 5.03 -3.61
C ARG A 216 19.15 3.82 -4.54
N PHE A 217 18.29 2.82 -4.32
CA PHE A 217 18.15 1.67 -5.21
C PHE A 217 17.87 2.08 -6.65
N THR A 218 16.88 2.95 -6.88
CA THR A 218 16.55 3.38 -8.25
C THR A 218 17.67 4.20 -8.90
N THR A 219 18.49 4.87 -8.10
CA THR A 219 19.70 5.56 -8.59
C THR A 219 20.76 4.54 -9.03
N HIS A 220 21.05 3.55 -8.18
CA HIS A 220 21.99 2.48 -8.51
C HIS A 220 21.52 1.65 -9.71
N LEU A 221 20.23 1.33 -9.78
CA LEU A 221 19.66 0.59 -10.90
C LEU A 221 19.91 1.27 -12.24
N ARG A 222 19.67 2.59 -12.34
CA ARG A 222 19.98 3.36 -13.56
C ARG A 222 21.48 3.35 -13.89
N ARG A 223 22.35 3.36 -12.89
CA ARG A 223 23.81 3.28 -13.08
C ARG A 223 24.25 1.91 -13.57
N GLU A 224 23.73 0.82 -13.00
CA GLU A 224 24.06 -0.54 -13.44
C GLU A 224 23.55 -0.80 -14.86
N ILE A 225 22.35 -0.31 -15.20
CA ILE A 225 21.81 -0.40 -16.56
C ILE A 225 22.68 0.37 -17.55
N ALA A 226 23.04 1.62 -17.23
CA ALA A 226 23.91 2.42 -18.08
C ALA A 226 25.26 1.74 -18.29
N LYS A 227 25.90 1.25 -17.21
CA LYS A 227 27.17 0.54 -17.27
C LYS A 227 27.08 -0.71 -18.16
N ALA A 228 26.04 -1.53 -17.99
CA ALA A 228 25.83 -2.74 -18.80
C ALA A 228 25.61 -2.42 -20.29
N ALA A 229 25.08 -1.25 -20.60
CA ALA A 229 24.91 -0.76 -21.97
C ALA A 229 26.15 -0.03 -22.54
N GLY A 230 27.25 0.09 -21.79
CA GLY A 230 28.42 0.89 -22.19
C GLY A 230 28.15 2.40 -22.21
N LEU A 231 27.15 2.87 -21.46
CA LEU A 231 26.71 4.27 -21.42
C LEU A 231 27.03 4.92 -20.07
N THR A 232 27.06 6.25 -20.06
CA THR A 232 26.98 7.02 -18.81
C THR A 232 25.53 7.11 -18.34
N GLN A 233 25.32 7.31 -17.03
CA GLN A 233 23.97 7.56 -16.49
C GLN A 233 23.30 8.78 -17.15
N ARG A 234 24.09 9.81 -17.52
CA ARG A 234 23.59 11.01 -18.19
C ARG A 234 23.12 10.71 -19.62
N THR A 235 23.78 9.80 -20.33
CA THR A 235 23.43 9.47 -21.72
C THR A 235 22.29 8.46 -21.80
N LEU A 236 22.10 7.60 -20.79
CA LEU A 236 21.06 6.55 -20.78
C LEU A 236 19.66 7.05 -21.18
N ARG A 237 19.24 8.23 -20.72
CA ARG A 237 17.90 8.80 -21.03
C ARG A 237 17.63 9.00 -22.52
N HIS A 238 18.69 9.14 -23.33
CA HIS A 238 18.59 9.31 -24.78
C HIS A 238 18.49 7.98 -25.53
N HIS A 239 18.64 6.86 -24.83
CA HIS A 239 18.57 5.51 -25.41
C HIS A 239 17.46 4.65 -24.81
N ALA A 240 17.13 4.83 -23.53
CA ALA A 240 16.12 4.04 -22.85
C ALA A 240 15.47 4.79 -21.68
N THR A 241 14.20 4.47 -21.44
CA THR A 241 13.45 4.95 -20.27
C THR A 241 13.24 3.81 -19.29
N LEU A 242 13.61 4.03 -18.02
CA LEU A 242 13.32 3.10 -16.93
C LEU A 242 11.97 3.45 -16.28
N SER A 243 10.96 2.64 -16.56
CA SER A 243 9.61 2.77 -16.00
C SER A 243 9.45 1.78 -14.85
N TYR A 244 8.85 2.21 -13.74
CA TYR A 244 8.50 1.28 -12.67
C TYR A 244 7.23 1.67 -11.92
N ALA A 245 6.59 0.67 -11.32
CA ALA A 245 5.59 0.85 -10.29
C ALA A 245 5.96 -0.01 -9.09
N LYS A 246 5.72 0.49 -7.87
CA LYS A 246 6.09 -0.21 -6.65
C LYS A 246 4.98 -0.18 -5.62
N VAL A 247 4.96 -1.19 -4.77
CA VAL A 247 4.20 -1.21 -3.51
C VAL A 247 5.13 -1.57 -2.37
N ALA A 248 4.89 -0.95 -1.23
CA ALA A 248 5.47 -1.31 0.04
C ALA A 248 4.44 -2.17 0.78
N GLU A 249 4.74 -3.45 0.97
CA GLU A 249 3.88 -4.36 1.71
C GLU A 249 4.53 -4.63 3.08
N TYR A 250 3.68 -4.65 4.11
CA TYR A 250 4.08 -5.04 5.44
C TYR A 250 3.98 -6.56 5.57
N GLN A 251 5.05 -7.21 6.01
CA GLN A 251 4.98 -8.61 6.46
C GLN A 251 4.22 -8.70 7.79
N LYS A 252 3.78 -9.90 8.19
CA LYS A 252 3.13 -10.11 9.50
C LYS A 252 3.94 -9.58 10.68
N ARG A 253 5.28 -9.65 10.57
CA ARG A 253 6.21 -9.08 11.55
C ARG A 253 6.35 -7.54 11.51
N GLY A 254 5.64 -6.85 10.61
CA GLY A 254 5.58 -5.39 10.52
C GLY A 254 6.69 -4.74 9.72
N GLN A 255 7.60 -5.49 9.11
CA GLN A 255 8.66 -4.92 8.27
C GLN A 255 8.18 -4.74 6.83
N VAL A 256 8.58 -3.61 6.23
CA VAL A 256 8.32 -3.31 4.83
C VAL A 256 9.22 -4.15 3.93
N HIS A 257 8.62 -4.77 2.92
CA HIS A 257 9.29 -5.24 1.71
C HIS A 257 8.71 -4.55 0.48
N PHE A 258 9.51 -4.46 -0.58
CA PHE A 258 9.06 -3.85 -1.83
C PHE A 258 8.74 -4.91 -2.87
N HIS A 259 7.59 -4.76 -3.51
CA HIS A 259 7.31 -5.38 -4.79
C HIS A 259 7.31 -4.31 -5.87
N ALA A 260 7.98 -4.57 -6.98
CA ALA A 260 8.09 -3.63 -8.08
C ALA A 260 7.95 -4.31 -9.43
N VAL A 261 7.23 -3.64 -10.33
CA VAL A 261 7.29 -3.89 -11.77
C VAL A 261 8.32 -2.92 -12.32
N ILE A 262 9.33 -3.42 -13.01
CA ILE A 262 10.39 -2.62 -13.62
C ILE A 262 10.44 -2.97 -15.10
N ARG A 263 10.37 -1.96 -15.96
CA ARG A 263 10.36 -2.10 -17.43
C ARG A 263 11.36 -1.14 -18.07
N LEU A 264 12.01 -1.60 -19.13
CA LEU A 264 12.80 -0.77 -20.02
C LEU A 264 12.02 -0.49 -21.29
N ASP A 265 11.88 0.80 -21.59
CA ASP A 265 11.29 1.31 -22.81
C ASP A 265 12.37 1.97 -23.68
N GLY A 266 12.04 2.34 -24.92
CA GLY A 266 12.89 3.23 -25.71
C GLY A 266 13.01 4.65 -25.12
N PRO A 267 13.70 5.56 -25.82
CA PRO A 267 14.05 6.88 -25.29
C PRO A 267 12.84 7.80 -25.06
N THR A 268 11.71 7.58 -25.74
CA THR A 268 10.48 8.38 -25.56
C THR A 268 9.41 7.64 -24.78
N GLY A 269 9.78 6.56 -24.06
CA GLY A 269 8.88 5.79 -23.22
C GLY A 269 8.12 4.71 -23.98
N PRO A 270 6.91 4.32 -23.55
CA PRO A 270 6.25 3.07 -23.94
C PRO A 270 5.85 2.99 -25.42
N THR A 271 5.90 4.10 -26.16
CA THR A 271 5.65 4.15 -27.61
C THR A 271 6.88 3.83 -28.44
N SER A 272 8.07 3.87 -27.83
CA SER A 272 9.35 3.65 -28.51
C SER A 272 9.96 2.29 -28.18
N THR A 273 10.47 1.63 -29.22
CA THR A 273 11.11 0.32 -29.12
C THR A 273 12.35 0.39 -28.23
N PRO A 274 12.51 -0.51 -27.25
CA PRO A 274 13.72 -0.61 -26.44
C PRO A 274 14.93 -0.98 -27.33
N PRO A 275 16.13 -0.50 -26.99
CA PRO A 275 17.34 -0.89 -27.71
C PRO A 275 17.64 -2.39 -27.50
N ALA A 276 18.35 -3.02 -28.46
CA ALA A 276 18.60 -4.47 -28.45
C ALA A 276 19.34 -4.98 -27.19
N TRP A 277 20.16 -4.13 -26.55
CA TRP A 277 20.84 -4.47 -25.31
C TRP A 277 19.89 -4.52 -24.10
N ALA A 278 18.71 -3.87 -24.18
CA ALA A 278 17.74 -3.89 -23.10
C ALA A 278 17.06 -5.28 -23.08
N THR A 279 17.46 -6.12 -22.13
CA THR A 279 16.94 -7.48 -21.98
C THR A 279 16.47 -7.72 -20.55
N THR A 280 15.68 -8.76 -20.34
CA THR A 280 15.24 -9.16 -18.99
C THR A 280 16.42 -9.68 -18.15
N GLN A 281 17.42 -10.29 -18.79
CA GLN A 281 18.67 -10.73 -18.18
C GLN A 281 19.49 -9.54 -17.67
N LEU A 282 19.59 -8.46 -18.47
CA LEU A 282 20.24 -7.23 -18.03
C LEU A 282 19.50 -6.62 -16.84
N LEU A 283 18.15 -6.59 -16.89
CA LEU A 283 17.34 -6.11 -15.77
C LEU A 283 17.55 -6.94 -14.49
N ASP A 284 17.55 -8.28 -14.60
CA ASP A 284 17.81 -9.17 -13.47
C ASP A 284 19.18 -8.88 -12.82
N HIS A 285 20.23 -8.84 -13.64
CA HIS A 285 21.57 -8.54 -13.17
C HIS A 285 21.65 -7.15 -12.52
N ALA A 286 21.11 -6.12 -13.18
CA ALA A 286 21.16 -4.75 -12.69
C ALA A 286 20.38 -4.56 -11.38
N VAL A 287 19.20 -5.21 -11.25
CA VAL A 287 18.41 -5.18 -10.02
C VAL A 287 19.15 -5.84 -8.87
N ARG A 288 19.69 -7.04 -9.06
CA ARG A 288 20.44 -7.76 -8.01
C ARG A 288 21.67 -6.97 -7.56
N THR A 289 22.43 -6.44 -8.51
CA THR A 289 23.61 -5.62 -8.23
C THR A 289 23.24 -4.33 -7.50
N ALA A 290 22.23 -3.60 -7.98
CA ALA A 290 21.79 -2.36 -7.37
C ALA A 290 21.26 -2.57 -5.94
N ALA A 291 20.43 -3.60 -5.72
CA ALA A 291 19.92 -3.93 -4.39
C ALA A 291 21.07 -4.31 -3.44
N THR A 292 22.01 -5.13 -3.91
CA THR A 292 23.17 -5.55 -3.11
C THR A 292 24.11 -4.39 -2.77
N ARG A 293 24.22 -3.36 -3.61
CA ARG A 293 25.05 -2.16 -3.36
C ARG A 293 24.37 -1.09 -2.52
N THR A 294 23.04 -1.04 -2.50
CA THR A 294 22.29 0.04 -1.85
C THR A 294 22.51 0.05 -0.34
N ARG A 295 23.01 1.17 0.18
CA ARG A 295 23.20 1.44 1.61
C ARG A 295 22.64 2.80 1.98
N VAL A 296 22.01 2.92 3.14
CA VAL A 296 21.61 4.20 3.75
C VAL A 296 22.20 4.26 5.15
N HIS A 297 22.85 5.38 5.48
CA HIS A 297 23.38 5.62 6.81
C HIS A 297 22.32 6.34 7.64
N HIS A 298 22.16 5.94 8.89
CA HIS A 298 21.47 6.74 9.88
C HIS A 298 22.40 7.82 10.40
N GLU A 299 21.89 9.04 10.52
CA GLU A 299 22.64 10.22 11.01
C GLU A 299 22.20 10.64 12.43
N GLY A 300 21.55 9.74 13.17
CA GLY A 300 21.24 9.92 14.59
C GLY A 300 22.24 9.22 15.50
N GLU A 301 22.38 9.72 16.72
CA GLU A 301 23.14 9.05 17.78
C GLU A 301 22.49 7.68 18.05
N PRO A 302 23.24 6.56 18.06
CA PRO A 302 22.68 5.27 18.39
C PRO A 302 22.11 5.35 19.82
N PRO A 303 20.83 4.96 20.04
CA PRO A 303 20.27 4.90 21.39
C PRO A 303 21.17 4.02 22.27
N LYS A 304 21.49 4.49 23.48
CA LYS A 304 22.16 3.66 24.49
C LYS A 304 21.28 2.42 24.72
N GLN A 305 21.78 1.23 24.39
CA GLN A 305 21.12 -0.01 24.80
C GLN A 305 20.92 0.04 26.33
N PRO A 306 19.73 -0.30 26.85
CA PRO A 306 19.58 -0.52 28.28
C PRO A 306 20.55 -1.64 28.64
N GLN A 307 21.57 -1.32 29.44
CA GLN A 307 22.40 -2.37 30.04
C GLN A 307 21.48 -3.18 30.96
N PRO A 308 21.46 -4.51 30.89
CA PRO A 308 20.79 -5.31 31.90
C PRO A 308 21.37 -4.93 33.27
N ALA A 309 20.52 -4.47 34.18
CA ALA A 309 20.91 -4.14 35.53
C ALA A 309 21.46 -5.41 36.19
N GLY A 310 22.79 -5.54 36.29
CA GLY A 310 23.40 -6.64 37.03
C GLY A 310 24.72 -7.22 36.53
N HIS A 311 25.48 -6.58 35.65
CA HIS A 311 26.88 -7.01 35.39
C HIS A 311 27.84 -5.83 35.47
N ILE A 312 28.69 -5.84 36.50
CA ILE A 312 29.87 -4.97 36.63
C ILE A 312 30.91 -5.49 35.62
N PRO A 313 31.39 -4.69 34.65
CA PRO A 313 32.56 -5.06 33.87
C PRO A 313 33.82 -4.57 34.59
N ALA A 314 34.72 -5.50 34.90
CA ALA A 314 36.12 -5.16 35.11
C ALA A 314 36.73 -4.70 33.77
N SER A 315 37.03 -3.40 33.70
CA SER A 315 38.06 -2.74 32.88
C SER A 315 38.56 -3.43 31.59
N GLN A 316 38.24 -2.82 30.44
CA GLN A 316 39.25 -2.45 29.41
C GLN A 316 38.81 -1.13 28.71
N PRO A 317 39.74 -0.19 28.46
CA PRO A 317 39.46 0.97 27.63
C PRO A 317 39.57 0.55 26.16
N GLN A 318 38.44 0.53 25.44
CA GLN A 318 38.44 0.42 23.98
C GLN A 318 37.78 1.67 23.38
N ASP A 319 38.62 2.53 22.82
CA ASP A 319 38.37 3.44 21.70
C ASP A 319 36.94 3.99 21.56
N SER A 320 36.67 5.04 22.32
CA SER A 320 35.47 5.85 22.27
C SER A 320 35.50 6.87 21.11
N GLU A 321 35.85 6.46 19.88
CA GLU A 321 35.96 7.41 18.74
C GLU A 321 35.35 6.96 17.40
N ARG A 322 34.54 5.90 17.36
CA ARG A 322 33.55 5.69 16.29
C ARG A 322 32.23 5.22 16.87
N ALA A 323 31.42 6.15 17.37
CA ALA A 323 29.99 5.92 17.54
C ALA A 323 29.42 5.45 16.18
N GLY A 324 29.22 4.15 16.04
CA GLY A 324 29.04 3.49 14.75
C GLY A 324 27.77 3.93 14.05
N ARG A 325 27.91 4.63 12.92
CA ARG A 325 26.79 4.98 12.05
C ARG A 325 26.05 3.70 11.62
N LEU A 326 24.81 3.52 12.07
CA LEU A 326 23.98 2.39 11.65
C LEU A 326 23.77 2.44 10.13
N VAL A 327 23.99 1.31 9.44
CA VAL A 327 23.83 1.20 7.98
C VAL A 327 22.73 0.21 7.62
N PHE A 328 21.73 0.68 6.88
CA PHE A 328 20.63 -0.14 6.40
C PHE A 328 20.88 -0.62 4.98
N ARG A 329 20.47 -1.87 4.70
CA ARG A 329 20.59 -2.57 3.42
C ARG A 329 19.41 -3.53 3.23
N PHE A 330 19.04 -3.82 1.99
CA PHE A 330 18.06 -4.87 1.71
C PHE A 330 18.51 -6.22 2.28
N GLY A 331 17.52 -7.07 2.58
CA GLY A 331 17.74 -8.45 2.99
C GLY A 331 18.43 -9.27 1.89
N ARG A 332 18.95 -10.44 2.29
CA ARG A 332 19.65 -11.35 1.38
C ARG A 332 18.75 -11.93 0.29
N GLN A 333 17.45 -12.04 0.56
CA GLN A 333 16.51 -12.62 -0.39
C GLN A 333 16.06 -11.56 -1.39
N ILE A 334 16.60 -11.62 -2.59
CA ILE A 334 16.18 -10.81 -3.73
C ILE A 334 15.58 -11.76 -4.77
N ASP A 335 14.30 -11.58 -5.06
CA ASP A 335 13.60 -12.34 -6.09
C ASP A 335 13.35 -11.44 -7.29
N VAL A 336 13.70 -11.92 -8.48
CA VAL A 336 13.48 -11.19 -9.73
C VAL A 336 13.00 -12.21 -10.76
N ARG A 337 11.83 -11.93 -11.32
CA ARG A 337 11.17 -12.81 -12.28
C ARG A 337 10.82 -12.02 -13.52
N ALA A 338 11.20 -12.52 -14.70
CA ALA A 338 10.72 -11.96 -15.95
C ALA A 338 9.20 -12.07 -16.01
N ILE A 339 8.52 -11.00 -16.43
CA ILE A 339 7.08 -11.02 -16.66
C ILE A 339 6.88 -11.43 -18.11
N ARG A 340 6.29 -12.60 -18.35
CA ARG A 340 6.00 -13.11 -19.70
C ARG A 340 4.55 -12.80 -20.10
N GLY A 341 4.32 -12.60 -21.39
CA GLY A 341 2.99 -12.51 -21.99
C GLY A 341 2.23 -13.85 -21.88
N THR A 342 0.90 -13.75 -21.96
CA THR A 342 -0.14 -14.81 -21.92
C THR A 342 0.36 -16.25 -22.04
N ASP A 343 0.44 -16.97 -20.91
CA ASP A 343 0.03 -18.38 -20.75
C ASP A 343 0.44 -18.87 -19.35
N PHE A 344 -0.44 -19.62 -18.68
CA PHE A 344 -0.15 -20.26 -17.38
C PHE A 344 -0.51 -21.74 -17.44
N THR A 345 0.45 -22.58 -17.08
CA THR A 345 0.24 -23.88 -16.46
C THR A 345 0.81 -23.82 -15.04
N GLU A 346 0.24 -24.57 -14.11
CA GLU A 346 0.56 -24.51 -12.68
C GLU A 346 2.06 -24.71 -12.41
N GLY A 347 2.65 -23.79 -11.63
CA GLY A 347 4.11 -23.65 -11.46
C GLY A 347 4.79 -22.70 -12.46
N GLY A 348 4.02 -22.10 -13.37
CA GLY A 348 4.49 -21.30 -14.51
C GLY A 348 4.82 -19.82 -14.29
N PRO A 349 5.21 -19.10 -15.36
CA PRO A 349 5.79 -17.75 -15.31
C PRO A 349 4.83 -16.66 -14.80
N VAL A 350 5.41 -15.57 -14.29
CA VAL A 350 4.69 -14.39 -13.80
C VAL A 350 4.01 -13.67 -14.98
N THR A 351 2.67 -13.62 -15.00
CA THR A 351 1.90 -12.97 -16.08
C THR A 351 1.52 -11.53 -15.75
N GLU A 352 1.19 -10.76 -16.78
CA GLU A 352 0.81 -9.35 -16.68
C GLU A 352 -0.45 -9.12 -15.82
N ARG A 353 -1.47 -9.96 -16.01
CA ARG A 353 -2.73 -9.88 -15.25
C ARG A 353 -2.49 -10.21 -13.78
N HIS A 354 -1.70 -11.24 -13.48
CA HIS A 354 -1.35 -11.60 -12.11
C HIS A 354 -0.58 -10.47 -11.42
N VAL A 355 0.41 -9.89 -12.09
CA VAL A 355 1.19 -8.78 -11.55
C VAL A 355 0.32 -7.54 -11.31
N ALA A 356 -0.54 -7.17 -12.25
CA ALA A 356 -1.43 -6.03 -12.10
C ALA A 356 -2.40 -6.24 -10.92
N ALA A 357 -3.00 -7.42 -10.79
CA ALA A 357 -3.86 -7.77 -9.67
C ALA A 357 -3.10 -7.74 -8.33
N TYR A 358 -1.88 -8.26 -8.31
CA TYR A 358 -1.02 -8.27 -7.13
C TYR A 358 -0.68 -6.86 -6.68
N ILE A 359 -0.14 -6.02 -7.57
CA ILE A 359 0.20 -4.62 -7.25
C ILE A 359 -1.04 -3.86 -6.79
N ALA A 360 -2.18 -4.02 -7.48
CA ALA A 360 -3.44 -3.39 -7.09
C ALA A 360 -3.89 -3.79 -5.68
N LYS A 361 -3.84 -5.10 -5.35
CA LYS A 361 -4.19 -5.63 -4.03
C LYS A 361 -3.37 -4.96 -2.93
N TYR A 362 -2.06 -4.80 -3.13
CA TYR A 362 -1.17 -4.23 -2.11
C TYR A 362 -1.10 -2.72 -2.11
N ALA A 363 -1.55 -2.06 -3.17
CA ALA A 363 -1.66 -0.60 -3.21
C ALA A 363 -2.70 -0.05 -2.22
N THR A 364 -3.65 -0.87 -1.79
CA THR A 364 -4.69 -0.52 -0.79
C THR A 364 -4.50 -1.15 0.58
N LYS A 365 -3.53 -2.05 0.74
CA LYS A 365 -3.21 -2.67 2.03
C LYS A 365 -2.18 -1.82 2.78
N GLY A 366 -2.56 -1.30 3.93
CA GLY A 366 -1.65 -0.66 4.87
C GLY A 366 -1.16 -1.62 5.96
N ALA A 367 -0.39 -1.10 6.91
CA ALA A 367 0.10 -1.87 8.06
C ALA A 367 -1.06 -2.47 8.85
N GLU A 368 -2.19 -1.76 8.96
CA GLU A 368 -3.37 -2.16 9.72
C GLU A 368 -3.97 -3.49 9.27
N THR A 369 -3.88 -3.80 7.96
CA THR A 369 -4.47 -5.03 7.40
C THR A 369 -3.60 -6.24 7.70
N THR A 370 -2.29 -6.07 7.86
CA THR A 370 -1.36 -7.19 8.05
C THR A 370 -0.93 -7.40 9.50
N THR A 371 -0.83 -6.31 10.27
CA THR A 371 -0.33 -6.33 11.66
C THR A 371 -1.43 -6.10 12.69
N GLY A 372 -2.67 -5.82 12.26
CA GLY A 372 -3.75 -5.44 13.16
C GLY A 372 -3.53 -4.08 13.85
N THR A 373 -2.55 -3.30 13.40
CA THR A 373 -2.23 -1.99 13.95
C THR A 373 -3.38 -1.01 13.75
N LEU A 374 -3.49 -0.05 14.67
CA LEU A 374 -4.50 0.99 14.58
C LEU A 374 -4.21 1.88 13.39
N ASP A 375 -5.19 2.03 12.52
CA ASP A 375 -5.12 2.96 11.40
C ASP A 375 -5.54 4.38 11.79
N ARG A 376 -5.83 4.61 13.09
CA ARG A 376 -6.39 5.85 13.67
C ARG A 376 -5.53 6.42 14.78
N ARG A 377 -5.56 7.75 14.88
CA ARG A 377 -4.90 8.50 15.95
C ARG A 377 -5.43 8.03 17.29
N LEU A 378 -4.53 7.60 18.17
CA LEU A 378 -4.83 7.42 19.58
C LEU A 378 -5.17 8.79 20.15
N ARG A 379 -6.41 8.98 20.59
CA ARG A 379 -6.86 10.24 21.20
C ARG A 379 -6.73 10.22 22.72
N LEU A 380 -6.69 9.03 23.31
CA LEU A 380 -6.47 8.76 24.74
C LEU A 380 -5.68 7.45 24.84
N LEU A 381 -4.59 7.45 25.61
CA LEU A 381 -4.01 6.24 26.19
C LEU A 381 -4.72 6.07 27.53
N ALA A 382 -5.44 4.97 27.71
CA ALA A 382 -6.11 4.65 28.97
C ALA A 382 -5.10 4.21 30.02
#